data_AF-A0A967WW21-F1
#
_entry.id   AF-A0A967WW21-F1
#
_cell.length_a   1.000
_cell.length_b   1.000
_cell.length_c   1.000
_cell.angle_alpha   90.00
_cell.angle_beta   90.00
_cell.angle_gamma   90.00
#
_symmetry.space_group_name_H-M   'P 1'
#
loop_
_entity.id
_entity.type
_entity.pdbx_description
1 polymer ?
#
loop_
_entity_poly.entity_id
_entity_poly.type
_entity_poly.pdbx_seq_one_letter_code
_entity_poly.pdbx_strand_id
1 'polypeptide(L)'
;RGLAVWMIASFIYAFFEPLVNGSSQAIWQVKVAPDVQGRVFASRFLVSQITMPIAMLLVGPVADHLFEPAMMPGGALAGAFGWLVGLGPGAGMALMCVGAGVLAMLLPLLGYAIPLVRDVEILIPDHDAVLKDTVS
;
A
#
# COMPACT_ATOMS: atom_id res chain seq x y z
N ARG A 1 17.45 -14.33 17.37
CA ARG A 1 16.29 -13.76 18.10
C ARG A 1 15.29 -13.03 17.18
N GLY A 2 15.69 -12.53 16.01
CA GLY A 2 14.75 -11.90 15.05
C GLY A 2 13.86 -12.86 14.25
N LEU A 3 14.28 -14.12 14.04
CA LEU A 3 13.53 -15.10 13.23
C LEU A 3 12.08 -15.31 13.71
N ALA A 4 11.86 -15.47 15.02
CA ALA A 4 10.51 -15.66 15.56
C ALA A 4 9.60 -14.45 15.31
N VAL A 5 10.14 -13.23 15.47
CA VAL A 5 9.41 -11.99 15.21
C VAL A 5 9.03 -11.89 13.72
N TRP A 6 9.97 -12.21 12.82
CA TRP A 6 9.71 -12.25 11.39
C TRP A 6 8.67 -13.31 11.02
N MET A 7 8.74 -14.51 11.59
CA MET A 7 7.75 -15.56 11.33
C MET A 7 6.34 -15.14 11.76
N ILE A 8 6.22 -14.56 12.97
CA ILE A 8 4.93 -14.08 13.48
C ILE A 8 4.40 -12.93 12.60
N ALA A 9 5.24 -11.96 12.26
CA ALA A 9 4.84 -10.84 11.40
C ALA A 9 4.38 -11.31 10.01
N SER A 10 5.15 -12.20 9.38
CA SER A 10 4.79 -12.78 8.08
C SER A 10 3.51 -13.61 8.14
N PHE A 11 3.31 -14.38 9.22
CA PHE A 11 2.08 -15.15 9.42
C PHE A 11 0.86 -14.24 9.55
N ILE A 12 0.95 -13.21 10.39
CA ILE A 12 -0.13 -12.23 10.56
C ILE A 12 -0.46 -11.58 9.21
N TYR A 13 0.55 -11.10 8.49
CA TYR A 13 0.36 -10.51 7.16
C TYR A 13 -0.35 -11.49 6.20
N ALA A 14 0.17 -12.72 6.06
CA ALA A 14 -0.37 -13.73 5.16
C ALA A 14 -1.78 -14.20 5.56
N PHE A 15 -2.14 -14.13 6.85
CA PHE A 15 -3.47 -14.48 7.33
C PHE A 15 -4.52 -13.42 6.95
N PHE A 16 -4.18 -12.13 7.09
CA PHE A 16 -5.11 -11.03 6.80
C PHE A 16 -5.18 -10.66 5.31
N GLU A 17 -4.14 -10.93 4.53
CA GLU A 17 -4.08 -10.57 3.11
C GLU A 17 -5.27 -11.15 2.29
N PRO A 18 -5.64 -12.44 2.41
CA PRO A 18 -6.78 -12.98 1.66
C PRO A 18 -8.12 -12.41 2.11
N LEU A 19 -8.26 -12.06 3.39
CA LEU A 19 -9.49 -11.47 3.92
C LEU A 19 -9.73 -10.09 3.32
N VAL A 20 -8.68 -9.27 3.27
CA VAL A 20 -8.71 -7.93 2.69
C VAL A 20 -8.93 -8.02 1.18
N ASN A 21 -8.19 -8.89 0.50
CA ASN A 21 -8.28 -9.05 -0.94
C ASN A 21 -9.67 -9.59 -1.35
N GLY A 22 -10.15 -10.63 -0.69
CA GLY A 22 -11.46 -11.24 -0.96
C GLY A 22 -12.63 -10.27 -0.74
N SER A 23 -12.61 -9.50 0.35
CA SER A 23 -13.65 -8.50 0.63
C SER A 23 -13.64 -7.39 -0.43
N SER A 24 -12.46 -6.88 -0.78
CA SER A 24 -12.31 -5.89 -1.86
C SER A 24 -12.81 -6.44 -3.20
N GLN A 25 -12.43 -7.66 -3.55
CA GLN A 25 -12.86 -8.30 -4.79
C GLN A 25 -14.39 -8.47 -4.85
N ALA A 26 -15.03 -8.89 -3.76
CA ALA A 26 -16.48 -9.05 -3.70
C ALA A 26 -17.23 -7.73 -3.92
N ILE A 27 -16.81 -6.65 -3.25
CA ILE A 27 -17.39 -5.30 -3.42
C ILE A 27 -17.36 -4.89 -4.90
N TRP A 28 -16.21 -5.10 -5.56
CA TRP A 28 -16.06 -4.71 -6.96
C TRP A 28 -16.82 -5.59 -7.94
N GLN A 29 -17.04 -6.86 -7.63
CA GLN A 29 -17.88 -7.74 -8.44
C GLN A 29 -19.35 -7.32 -8.41
N VAL A 30 -19.87 -6.91 -7.25
CA VAL A 30 -21.28 -6.47 -7.10
C VAL A 30 -21.53 -5.10 -7.74
N LYS A 31 -20.52 -4.23 -7.73
CA LYS A 31 -20.67 -2.85 -8.23
C LYS A 31 -20.37 -2.66 -9.72
N VAL A 32 -19.60 -3.55 -10.35
CA VAL A 32 -19.25 -3.42 -11.77
C VAL A 32 -20.16 -4.28 -12.62
N ALA A 33 -20.79 -3.67 -13.62
CA ALA A 33 -21.67 -4.36 -14.57
C ALA A 33 -20.93 -5.51 -15.31
N PRO A 34 -21.55 -6.70 -15.47
CA PRO A 34 -20.88 -7.90 -16.00
C PRO A 34 -20.21 -7.71 -17.38
N ASP A 35 -20.74 -6.81 -18.21
CA ASP A 35 -20.28 -6.50 -19.56
C ASP A 35 -18.94 -5.74 -19.60
N VAL A 36 -18.60 -5.00 -18.54
CA VAL A 36 -17.34 -4.23 -18.45
C VAL A 36 -16.37 -4.73 -17.37
N GLN A 37 -16.76 -5.73 -16.58
CA GLN A 37 -15.91 -6.31 -15.52
C GLN A 37 -14.51 -6.67 -16.01
N GLY A 38 -14.40 -7.38 -17.14
CA GLY A 38 -13.09 -7.79 -17.68
C GLY A 38 -12.14 -6.61 -17.94
N ARG A 39 -12.67 -5.47 -18.40
CA ARG A 39 -11.86 -4.26 -18.67
C ARG A 39 -11.45 -3.58 -17.37
N VAL A 40 -12.37 -3.44 -16.42
CA VAL A 40 -12.11 -2.80 -15.12
C VAL A 40 -11.07 -3.59 -14.32
N PHE A 41 -11.22 -4.91 -14.24
CA PHE A 41 -10.24 -5.75 -13.54
C PHE A 41 -8.87 -5.74 -14.24
N ALA A 42 -8.82 -5.77 -15.58
CA ALA A 42 -7.56 -5.67 -16.31
C ALA A 42 -6.82 -4.35 -16.05
N SER A 43 -7.53 -3.21 -16.04
CA SER A 43 -6.93 -1.91 -15.70
C SER A 43 -6.37 -1.88 -14.28
N ARG A 44 -7.11 -2.41 -13.30
CA ARG A 44 -6.67 -2.43 -11.89
C ARG A 44 -5.47 -3.35 -11.68
N PHE A 45 -5.48 -4.50 -12.35
CA PHE A 45 -4.36 -5.41 -12.35
C PHE A 45 -3.11 -4.75 -12.95
N LEU A 46 -3.24 -4.06 -14.09
CA LEU A 46 -2.13 -3.37 -14.74
C LEU A 46 -1.50 -2.30 -13.84
N VAL A 47 -2.32 -1.47 -13.19
CA VAL A 47 -1.84 -0.46 -12.23
C VAL A 47 -1.07 -1.11 -11.08
N SER A 48 -1.58 -2.21 -10.55
CA SER A 48 -0.92 -2.95 -9.46
C SER A 48 0.41 -3.56 -9.92
N GLN A 49 0.42 -4.20 -11.09
CA GLN A 49 1.59 -4.91 -11.62
C GLN A 49 2.74 -3.99 -12.04
N ILE A 50 2.45 -2.77 -12.51
CA ILE A 50 3.48 -1.80 -12.90
C ILE A 50 4.16 -1.18 -11.68
N THR A 51 3.50 -1.17 -10.52
CA THR A 51 4.05 -0.57 -9.30
C THR A 51 5.33 -1.29 -8.83
N MET A 52 5.37 -2.63 -8.89
CA MET A 52 6.52 -3.42 -8.46
C MET A 52 7.80 -3.15 -9.28
N PRO A 53 7.83 -3.24 -10.63
CA PRO A 53 9.03 -2.96 -11.40
C PRO A 53 9.50 -1.51 -11.26
N ILE A 54 8.59 -0.54 -11.15
CA ILE A 54 8.95 0.86 -10.88
C ILE A 54 9.66 0.96 -9.52
N ALA A 55 9.10 0.35 -8.48
CA ALA A 55 9.71 0.36 -7.16
C ALA A 55 11.12 -0.28 -7.18
N MET A 56 11.27 -1.44 -7.83
CA MET A 56 12.56 -2.12 -7.96
C MET A 56 13.59 -1.29 -8.74
N LEU A 57 13.16 -0.56 -9.76
CA LEU A 57 14.04 0.30 -10.55
C LEU A 57 14.52 1.52 -9.75
N LEU A 58 13.65 2.09 -8.93
CA LEU A 58 13.92 3.35 -8.21
C LEU A 58 14.58 3.13 -6.85
N VAL A 59 14.33 2.00 -6.16
CA VAL A 59 14.74 1.82 -4.77
C VAL A 59 16.26 1.89 -4.60
N GLY A 60 17.04 1.31 -5.52
CA GLY A 60 18.50 1.34 -5.46
C GLY A 60 19.06 2.76 -5.59
N PRO A 61 18.81 3.46 -6.70
CA PRO A 61 19.27 4.84 -6.88
C PRO A 61 18.78 5.80 -5.78
N VAL A 62 17.54 5.66 -5.32
CA VAL A 62 17.00 6.49 -4.23
C VAL A 62 17.71 6.20 -2.90
N ALA A 63 18.01 4.92 -2.61
CA ALA A 63 18.79 4.57 -1.43
C ALA A 63 20.20 5.18 -1.52
N ASP A 64 20.93 4.89 -2.59
CA ASP A 64 22.37 5.19 -2.69
C ASP A 64 22.67 6.67 -2.91
N HIS A 65 21.81 7.39 -3.66
CA HIS A 65 22.07 8.80 -4.03
C HIS A 65 21.30 9.82 -3.20
N LEU A 66 20.22 9.44 -2.51
CA LEU A 66 19.41 10.39 -1.75
C LEU A 66 19.47 10.10 -0.25
N PHE A 67 19.06 8.91 0.18
CA PHE A 67 18.92 8.61 1.61
C PHE A 67 20.26 8.36 2.29
N GLU A 68 21.16 7.64 1.63
CA GLU A 68 22.47 7.30 2.17
C GLU A 68 23.35 8.55 2.41
N PRO A 69 23.58 9.46 1.44
CA PRO A 69 24.35 10.68 1.69
C PRO A 69 23.65 11.63 2.66
N ALA A 70 22.31 11.65 2.70
CA ALA A 70 21.56 12.49 3.64
C ALA A 70 21.71 12.04 5.11
N MET A 71 22.05 10.77 5.35
CA MET A 71 22.27 10.17 6.67
C MET A 71 23.75 10.05 7.07
N MET A 72 24.68 10.45 6.20
CA MET A 72 26.09 10.58 6.55
C MET A 72 26.31 11.73 7.56
N PRO A 73 27.41 11.71 8.34
CA PRO A 73 27.74 12.80 9.26
C PRO A 73 27.76 14.17 8.54
N GLY A 74 26.94 15.12 9.01
CA GLY A 74 26.77 16.43 8.38
C GLY A 74 25.71 16.49 7.27
N GLY A 75 25.02 15.39 6.97
CA GLY A 75 23.92 15.33 6.02
C GLY A 75 22.63 16.00 6.53
N ALA A 76 21.73 16.32 5.61
CA ALA A 76 20.49 17.06 5.92
C ALA A 76 19.53 16.31 6.86
N LEU A 77 19.51 14.97 6.80
CA LEU A 77 18.63 14.12 7.62
C LEU A 77 19.33 13.57 8.87
N ALA A 78 20.66 13.64 8.90
CA ALA A 78 21.49 13.16 10.01
C ALA A 78 21.09 13.77 11.36
N GLY A 79 20.76 15.06 11.42
CA GLY A 79 20.34 15.73 12.65
C GLY A 79 18.94 15.34 13.14
N ALA A 80 18.01 15.08 12.20
CA ALA A 80 16.62 14.78 12.53
C ALA A 80 16.38 13.29 12.85
N PHE A 81 17.07 12.40 12.12
CA PHE A 81 16.84 10.96 12.18
C PHE A 81 18.05 10.14 12.65
N GLY A 82 19.20 10.77 12.87
CA GLY A 82 20.41 10.08 13.34
C GLY A 82 20.23 9.42 14.72
N TRP A 83 19.34 9.94 15.56
CA TRP A 83 19.01 9.30 16.85
C TRP A 83 18.17 8.02 16.70
N LEU A 84 17.46 7.85 15.57
CA LEU A 84 16.53 6.76 15.34
C LEU A 84 17.20 5.57 14.63
N VAL A 85 17.98 5.85 13.58
CA VAL A 85 18.59 4.82 12.73
C VAL A 85 20.12 4.82 12.79
N GLY A 86 20.72 5.77 13.50
CA GLY A 86 22.17 5.97 13.52
C GLY A 86 22.68 6.82 12.36
N LEU A 87 24.00 6.92 12.25
CA LEU A 87 24.72 7.62 11.17
C LEU A 87 25.73 6.67 10.54
N GLY A 88 25.97 6.86 9.23
CA GLY A 88 26.96 6.09 8.47
C GLY A 88 26.35 5.08 7.51
N PRO A 89 27.18 4.15 6.98
CA PRO A 89 26.75 3.23 5.93
C PRO A 89 25.57 2.33 6.35
N GLY A 90 24.53 2.26 5.54
CA GLY A 90 23.29 1.51 5.77
C GLY A 90 22.19 2.28 6.53
N ALA A 91 22.51 3.45 7.09
CA ALA A 91 21.53 4.24 7.86
C ALA A 91 20.41 4.81 6.95
N GLY A 92 20.73 5.12 5.69
CA GLY A 92 19.74 5.56 4.70
C GLY A 92 18.69 4.47 4.43
N MET A 93 19.14 3.23 4.20
CA MET A 93 18.25 2.09 3.99
C MET A 93 17.40 1.78 5.24
N ALA A 94 17.99 1.87 6.43
CA ALA A 94 17.26 1.69 7.68
C ALA A 94 16.12 2.73 7.81
N LEU A 95 16.38 4.00 7.47
CA LEU A 95 15.35 5.05 7.49
C LEU A 95 14.25 4.79 6.47
N MET A 96 14.60 4.32 5.27
CA MET A 96 13.61 3.94 4.26
C MET A 96 12.70 2.80 4.74
N CYS A 97 13.26 1.78 5.40
CA CYS A 97 12.48 0.68 5.98
C CYS A 97 11.51 1.18 7.07
N VAL A 98 11.98 2.05 7.97
CA VAL A 98 11.12 2.66 9.00
C VAL A 98 10.02 3.49 8.35
N GLY A 99 10.36 4.35 7.40
CA GLY A 99 9.41 5.18 6.66
C GLY A 99 8.36 4.35 5.91
N ALA A 100 8.78 3.28 5.24
CA ALA A 100 7.87 2.37 4.55
C ALA A 100 6.91 1.68 5.53
N GLY A 101 7.39 1.22 6.69
CA GLY A 101 6.55 0.66 7.74
C GLY A 101 5.53 1.66 8.29
N VAL A 102 5.95 2.90 8.53
CA VAL A 102 5.05 3.98 8.98
C VAL A 102 4.00 4.28 7.92
N LEU A 103 4.38 4.42 6.64
CA LEU A 103 3.44 4.65 5.56
C LEU A 103 2.45 3.49 5.39
N ALA A 104 2.93 2.25 5.50
CA ALA A 104 2.09 1.05 5.43
C ALA A 104 1.04 1.01 6.55
N MET A 105 1.32 1.61 7.72
CA MET A 105 0.33 1.75 8.79
C MET A 105 -0.58 2.96 8.60
N LEU A 106 -0.04 4.10 8.18
CA LEU A 106 -0.79 5.36 8.07
C LEU A 106 -1.75 5.38 6.88
N LEU A 107 -1.37 4.83 5.73
CA LEU A 107 -2.20 4.88 4.53
C LEU A 107 -3.56 4.18 4.70
N PRO A 108 -3.65 2.95 5.27
CA PRO A 108 -4.93 2.32 5.57
C PRO A 108 -5.76 3.12 6.59
N LEU A 109 -5.12 3.69 7.61
CA LEU A 109 -5.81 4.50 8.63
C LEU A 109 -6.40 5.78 8.03
N LEU A 110 -5.64 6.47 7.18
CA LEU A 110 -6.11 7.64 6.45
C LEU A 110 -7.22 7.28 5.46
N GLY A 111 -7.07 6.15 4.76
CA GLY A 111 -8.12 5.61 3.89
C GLY A 111 -9.42 5.37 4.66
N TYR A 112 -9.34 4.79 5.86
CA TYR A 112 -10.50 4.60 6.73
C TYR A 112 -11.12 5.93 7.21
N ALA A 113 -10.30 6.96 7.42
CA ALA A 113 -10.76 8.29 7.84
C ALA A 113 -11.47 9.07 6.71
N ILE A 114 -11.28 8.70 5.45
CA ILE A 114 -11.95 9.34 4.30
C ILE A 114 -13.33 8.71 4.12
N PRO A 115 -14.44 9.44 4.33
CA PRO A 115 -15.80 8.89 4.24
C PRO A 115 -16.11 8.32 2.85
N LEU A 116 -15.52 8.88 1.79
CA LEU A 116 -15.67 8.39 0.42
C LEU A 116 -15.11 6.97 0.22
N VAL A 117 -14.03 6.63 0.94
CA VAL A 117 -13.40 5.30 0.89
C VAL A 117 -14.11 4.36 1.86
N ARG A 118 -14.49 4.86 3.04
CA ARG A 118 -15.20 4.07 4.07
C ARG A 118 -16.60 3.66 3.63
N ASP A 119 -17.36 4.61 3.09
CA ASP A 119 -18.76 4.43 2.74
C ASP A 119 -18.92 4.13 1.23
N VAL A 120 -17.85 3.70 0.54
CA VAL A 120 -17.85 3.39 -0.90
C VAL A 120 -18.90 2.32 -1.25
N GLU A 121 -19.20 1.44 -0.29
CA GLU A 121 -20.24 0.42 -0.39
C GLU A 121 -21.65 1.02 -0.44
N ILE A 122 -21.87 2.14 0.25
CA ILE A 122 -23.17 2.83 0.37
C ILE A 122 -23.33 3.88 -0.72
N LEU A 123 -22.26 4.61 -1.06
CA LEU A 123 -22.29 5.75 -2.00
C LEU A 123 -22.46 5.33 -3.46
N ILE A 124 -22.03 4.12 -3.83
CA ILE A 124 -22.15 3.61 -5.19
C ILE A 124 -23.31 2.61 -5.23
N PRO A 125 -24.42 2.87 -5.94
CA PRO A 125 -25.54 1.93 -6.03
C PRO A 125 -25.10 0.59 -6.61
N ASP A 126 -25.63 -0.50 -6.06
CA ASP A 126 -25.38 -1.83 -6.60
C ASP A 126 -26.02 -1.97 -7.99
N HIS A 127 -25.37 -2.71 -8.87
CA HIS A 127 -25.81 -2.86 -10.26
C HIS A 127 -27.25 -3.41 -10.36
N ASP A 128 -27.61 -4.33 -9.46
CA ASP A 128 -28.94 -4.94 -9.40
C ASP A 128 -30.04 -3.96 -8.96
N ALA A 129 -29.70 -2.89 -8.22
CA ALA A 129 -30.64 -1.85 -7.84
C ALA A 129 -30.96 -0.90 -9.00
N VAL A 130 -29.94 -0.55 -9.80
CA VAL A 130 -30.10 0.29 -11.01
C VAL A 130 -30.96 -0.42 -12.07
N LEU A 131 -30.79 -1.73 -12.23
CA LEU A 131 -31.61 -2.52 -13.16
C LEU A 131 -33.09 -2.59 -12.73
N LYS A 132 -33.38 -2.66 -11.43
CA LYS A 132 -34.76 -2.65 -10.92
C LYS A 132 -35.50 -1.33 -11.20
N ASP A 133 -34.83 -0.20 -11.03
CA ASP A 133 -35.42 1.13 -11.30
C ASP A 133 -35.58 1.42 -12.79
N THR A 134 -34.77 0.81 -13.66
CA THR A 134 -34.88 1.01 -15.12
C THR A 134 -36.00 0.18 -15.75
N VAL A 135 -36.45 -0.89 -15.07
CA VAL A 135 -37.43 -1.86 -15.59
C VAL A 135 -38.83 -1.69 -14.95
N SER A 136 -38.99 -0.82 -13.93
CA SER A 136 -40.29 -0.46 -13.34
C SER A 136 -40.88 0.79 -13.95
#